data_AF-A0A937J8S6-F1
#
_entry.id   AF-A0A937J8S6-F1
#
_cell.length_a   1.000
_cell.length_b   1.000
_cell.length_c   1.000
_cell.angle_alpha   90.00
_cell.angle_beta   90.00
_cell.angle_gamma   90.00
#
_symmetry.space_group_name_H-M   'P 1'
#
loop_
_entity.id
_entity.type
_entity.pdbx_description
1 polymer ?
#
loop_
_entity_poly.entity_id
_entity_poly.type
_entity_poly.pdbx_seq_one_letter_code
_entity_poly.pdbx_strand_id
1 'polypeptide(L)'
;MNENPPKELIIALIREDLVHQRLLSGLNNLGLHADDYSLNLSELIFSLLGYEAGNVPDRLYDRYLQLREEQVRLGTDVSLFRTEAKDRAEIIFGGLESAYVS
;
A
#
# COMPACT_ATOMS: atom_id res chain seq x y z
N MET A 1 -8.08 0.48 25.97
CA MET A 1 -6.91 -0.39 25.73
C MET A 1 -6.54 -0.18 24.28
N ASN A 2 -5.44 0.51 23.99
CA ASN A 2 -4.93 0.63 22.63
C ASN A 2 -3.91 -0.48 22.46
N GLU A 3 -4.37 -1.66 22.07
CA GLU A 3 -3.46 -2.67 21.53
C GLU A 3 -2.94 -2.09 20.22
N ASN A 4 -1.62 -1.93 20.11
CA ASN A 4 -0.99 -1.56 18.86
C ASN A 4 -1.46 -2.58 17.81
N PRO A 5 -2.08 -2.16 16.70
CA PRO A 5 -2.62 -3.12 15.76
C PRO A 5 -1.51 -4.05 15.28
N PRO A 6 -1.80 -5.35 15.07
CA PRO A 6 -0.77 -6.29 14.72
C PRO A 6 -0.05 -5.81 13.46
N LYS A 7 1.28 -5.71 13.50
CA LYS A 7 2.11 -5.40 12.32
C LYS A 7 1.67 -6.22 11.09
N GLU A 8 1.28 -7.47 11.33
CA GLU A 8 0.76 -8.40 10.34
C GLU A 8 -0.52 -7.92 9.65
N LEU A 9 -1.42 -7.22 10.37
CA LEU A 9 -2.61 -6.60 9.80
C LEU A 9 -2.23 -5.46 8.85
N ILE A 10 -1.30 -4.59 9.26
CA ILE A 10 -0.84 -3.48 8.41
C ILE A 10 -0.18 -4.03 7.14
N ILE A 11 0.69 -5.03 7.26
CA ILE A 11 1.30 -5.71 6.11
C ILE A 11 0.23 -6.34 5.21
N ALA A 12 -0.79 -6.98 5.79
CA ALA A 12 -1.88 -7.57 5.01
C ALA A 12 -2.67 -6.51 4.24
N LEU A 13 -2.92 -5.33 4.83
CA LEU A 13 -3.61 -4.23 4.15
C LEU A 13 -2.77 -3.64 3.02
N ILE A 14 -1.47 -3.44 3.24
CA ILE A 14 -0.53 -2.99 2.20
C ILE A 14 -0.51 -4.01 1.05
N ARG A 15 -0.51 -5.32 1.36
CA ARG A 15 -0.57 -6.40 0.36
C ARG A 15 -1.84 -6.31 -0.49
N GLU A 16 -3.00 -6.13 0.13
CA GLU A 16 -4.25 -6.01 -0.64
C GLU A 16 -4.30 -4.72 -1.46
N ASP A 17 -3.74 -3.60 -0.96
CA ASP A 17 -3.61 -2.37 -1.77
C ASP A 17 -2.72 -2.61 -3.00
N LEU A 18 -1.58 -3.29 -2.84
CA LEU A 18 -0.71 -3.65 -3.97
C LEU A 18 -1.43 -4.48 -5.03
N VAL A 19 -2.17 -5.52 -4.61
CA VAL A 19 -2.92 -6.37 -5.55
C VAL A 19 -4.02 -5.58 -6.25
N HIS A 20 -4.73 -4.73 -5.50
CA HIS A 20 -5.76 -3.86 -6.05
C HIS A 20 -5.19 -2.89 -7.09
N GLN A 21 -4.11 -2.18 -6.77
CA GLN A 21 -3.45 -1.27 -7.71
C GLN A 21 -2.93 -2.00 -8.96
N ARG A 22 -2.41 -3.22 -8.81
CA ARG A 22 -1.99 -4.03 -9.95
C ARG A 22 -3.16 -4.37 -10.86
N LEU A 23 -4.32 -4.69 -10.28
CA LEU A 23 -5.56 -4.94 -11.03
C LEU A 23 -6.01 -3.68 -11.77
N LEU A 24 -6.12 -2.53 -11.08
CA LEU A 24 -6.53 -1.27 -11.72
C LEU A 24 -5.60 -0.91 -12.87
N SER A 25 -4.28 -1.02 -12.67
CA SER A 25 -3.28 -0.80 -13.71
C SER A 25 -3.50 -1.73 -14.91
N GLY A 26 -3.79 -3.01 -14.68
CA GLY A 26 -4.13 -3.96 -15.73
C GLY A 26 -5.38 -3.57 -16.51
N LEU A 27 -6.46 -3.18 -15.82
CA LEU A 27 -7.71 -2.74 -16.44
C LEU A 27 -7.53 -1.44 -17.24
N ASN A 28 -6.77 -0.48 -16.73
CA ASN A 28 -6.45 0.76 -17.43
C ASN A 28 -5.67 0.51 -18.72
N ASN A 29 -4.71 -0.41 -18.69
CA ASN A 29 -3.96 -0.81 -19.88
C ASN A 29 -4.84 -1.47 -20.95
N LEU A 30 -6.00 -2.02 -20.56
CA LEU A 30 -7.01 -2.55 -21.47
C LEU A 30 -8.02 -1.48 -21.94
N GLY A 31 -7.88 -0.23 -21.51
CA GLY A 31 -8.77 0.87 -21.86
C GLY A 31 -10.09 0.89 -21.07
N LEU A 32 -10.16 0.19 -19.93
CA LEU A 32 -11.38 0.08 -19.11
C LEU A 32 -11.55 1.20 -18.07
N HIS A 33 -10.61 2.15 -18.00
CA HIS A 33 -10.67 3.36 -17.13
C HIS A 33 -11.15 3.06 -15.69
N ALA A 34 -10.35 2.31 -14.94
CA ALA A 34 -10.64 1.85 -13.60
C ALA A 34 -10.09 2.77 -12.48
N ASP A 35 -9.60 3.97 -12.83
CA ASP A 35 -8.95 4.89 -11.88
C ASP A 35 -9.86 5.34 -10.73
N ASP A 36 -11.18 5.37 -10.94
CA ASP A 36 -12.16 5.79 -9.93
C ASP A 36 -12.45 4.72 -8.86
N TYR A 37 -11.96 3.49 -9.04
CA TYR A 37 -12.20 2.40 -8.08
C TYR A 37 -11.11 2.36 -7.01
N SER A 38 -11.09 3.31 -6.08
CA SER A 38 -10.18 3.26 -4.92
C SER A 38 -10.77 2.44 -3.76
N LEU A 39 -9.93 1.72 -3.03
CA LEU A 39 -10.31 1.06 -1.76
C LEU A 39 -9.99 1.90 -0.52
N ASN A 40 -9.35 3.07 -0.70
CA ASN A 40 -8.89 3.97 0.37
C ASN A 40 -8.13 3.27 1.50
N LEU A 41 -7.40 2.19 1.18
CA LEU A 41 -6.66 1.39 2.17
C LEU A 41 -5.51 2.18 2.81
N SER A 42 -4.97 3.19 2.12
CA SER A 42 -3.97 4.11 2.67
C SER A 42 -4.45 4.79 3.95
N GLU A 43 -5.68 5.32 3.96
CA GLU A 43 -6.26 5.97 5.15
C GLU A 43 -6.36 5.01 6.34
N LEU A 44 -6.81 3.78 6.09
CA LEU A 44 -6.89 2.75 7.13
C LEU A 44 -5.51 2.36 7.64
N ILE A 45 -4.53 2.18 6.74
CA ILE A 45 -3.13 1.87 7.11
C ILE A 45 -2.56 2.96 8.01
N PHE A 46 -2.73 4.24 7.64
CA PHE A 46 -2.23 5.35 8.46
C PHE A 46 -2.96 5.50 9.78
N SER A 47 -4.27 5.22 9.82
CA SER A 47 -5.03 5.18 11.06
C SER A 47 -4.50 4.11 12.02
N LEU A 48 -4.17 2.92 11.50
CA LEU A 48 -3.55 1.85 12.29
C LEU A 48 -2.12 2.19 12.73
N LEU A 49 -1.42 3.05 12.00
CA LEU A 49 -0.12 3.60 12.41
C LEU A 49 -0.25 4.75 13.44
N GLY A 50 -1.47 5.08 13.88
CA GLY A 50 -1.73 6.08 14.91
C GLY A 50 -1.95 7.50 14.39
N TYR A 51 -2.09 7.70 13.08
CA TYR A 51 -2.45 9.00 12.52
C TYR A 51 -3.95 9.21 12.54
N GLU A 52 -4.39 10.42 12.87
CA GLU A 52 -5.79 10.79 12.69
C GLU A 52 -6.11 10.97 11.19
N ALA A 53 -7.35 10.70 10.81
CA ALA A 53 -7.82 10.92 9.45
C ALA A 53 -7.59 12.39 9.03
N GLY A 54 -6.94 12.60 7.88
CA GLY A 54 -6.59 13.93 7.39
C GLY A 54 -5.36 14.58 8.04
N ASN A 55 -4.74 13.94 9.05
CA ASN A 55 -3.56 14.44 9.76
C ASN A 55 -2.30 13.59 9.49
N VAL A 56 -2.23 12.96 8.31
CA VAL A 56 -1.03 12.25 7.86
C VAL A 56 -0.07 13.27 7.26
N PRO A 57 1.21 13.32 7.68
CA PRO A 57 2.19 14.17 7.03
C PRO A 57 2.32 13.86 5.53
N ASP A 58 2.18 14.87 4.68
CA ASP A 58 2.25 14.71 3.20
C ASP A 58 3.47 13.88 2.77
N ARG A 59 4.64 14.14 3.39
CA ARG A 59 5.88 13.38 3.13
C ARG A 59 5.74 11.86 3.31
N LEU A 60 4.95 11.41 4.28
CA LEU A 60 4.72 10.00 4.55
C LEU A 60 3.69 9.41 3.58
N TYR A 61 2.66 10.18 3.27
CA TYR A 61 1.66 9.80 2.28
C TYR A 61 2.30 9.64 0.90
N ASP A 62 3.06 10.63 0.45
CA ASP A 62 3.81 10.59 -0.80
C ASP A 62 4.80 9.43 -0.84
N ARG A 63 5.49 9.16 0.28
CA ARG A 63 6.42 8.04 0.39
C ARG A 63 5.70 6.70 0.23
N TYR A 64 4.53 6.54 0.84
CA TYR A 64 3.71 5.35 0.67
C TYR A 64 3.31 5.15 -0.79
N LEU A 65 2.79 6.21 -1.44
CA LEU A 65 2.39 6.16 -2.85
C LEU A 65 3.57 5.78 -3.76
N GLN A 66 4.73 6.40 -3.55
CA GLN A 66 5.95 6.13 -4.32
C GLN A 66 6.38 4.66 -4.19
N LEU A 67 6.46 4.15 -2.96
CA LEU A 67 6.85 2.76 -2.70
C LEU A 67 5.85 1.78 -3.30
N ARG A 68 4.55 2.06 -3.19
CA ARG A 68 3.49 1.26 -3.78
C ARG A 68 3.62 1.19 -5.30
N GLU A 69 3.76 2.34 -5.97
CA GLU A 69 3.94 2.41 -7.42
C GLU A 69 5.19 1.68 -7.90
N GLU A 70 6.31 1.81 -7.17
CA GLU A 70 7.54 1.08 -7.45
C GLU A 70 7.30 -0.44 -7.41
N GLN A 71 6.65 -0.93 -6.35
CA GLN A 71 6.39 -2.36 -6.20
C GLN A 71 5.40 -2.90 -7.24
N VAL A 72 4.39 -2.12 -7.63
CA VAL A 72 3.46 -2.50 -8.71
C VAL A 72 4.19 -2.60 -10.06
N ARG A 73 5.12 -1.68 -10.36
CA ARG A 73 5.91 -1.69 -11.60
C ARG A 73 6.89 -2.86 -11.70
N LEU A 74 7.52 -3.23 -10.58
CA LEU A 74 8.49 -4.33 -10.53
C LEU A 74 7.86 -5.72 -10.72
N GLY A 75 6.55 -5.86 -10.55
CA GLY A 75 5.82 -7.10 -10.74
C GLY A 75 5.49 -7.37 -12.21
N THR A 76 6.43 -7.93 -12.97
CA THR A 76 6.24 -8.20 -14.40
C THR A 76 5.29 -9.37 -14.68
N ASP A 77 5.29 -10.39 -13.83
CA ASP A 77 4.40 -11.56 -13.96
C ASP A 77 3.15 -11.41 -13.07
N VAL A 78 1.99 -11.28 -13.71
CA VAL A 78 0.69 -11.18 -13.03
C VAL A 78 0.37 -12.44 -12.22
N SER A 79 0.84 -13.62 -12.66
CA SER A 79 0.56 -14.90 -12.00
C SER A 79 1.32 -15.07 -10.68
N LEU A 80 2.47 -14.41 -10.54
CA LEU A 80 3.30 -14.46 -9.33
C LEU A 80 3.05 -13.28 -8.39
N PHE A 81 2.43 -12.20 -8.89
CA PHE A 81 2.29 -10.96 -8.15
C PHE A 81 1.63 -11.14 -6.78
N ARG A 82 0.55 -11.92 -6.67
CA ARG A 82 -0.14 -12.16 -5.39
C ARG A 82 0.74 -12.91 -4.39
N THR A 83 1.60 -13.82 -4.87
CA THR A 83 2.54 -14.57 -4.04
C THR A 83 3.65 -13.66 -3.51
N GLU A 84 4.19 -12.79 -4.37
CA GLU A 84 5.23 -11.82 -4.02
C GLU A 84 4.70 -10.61 -3.22
N ALA A 85 3.40 -10.33 -3.29
CA ALA A 85 2.80 -9.13 -2.70
C ALA A 85 3.03 -9.06 -1.19
N LYS A 86 3.21 -10.20 -0.50
CA LYS A 86 3.57 -10.22 0.92
C LYS A 86 4.96 -9.63 1.14
N ASP A 87 5.97 -10.13 0.44
CA ASP A 87 7.37 -9.67 0.58
C ASP A 87 7.49 -8.20 0.18
N ARG A 88 6.76 -7.79 -0.87
CA ARG A 88 6.66 -6.39 -1.31
C ARG A 88 6.02 -5.50 -0.23
N ALA A 89 4.96 -5.98 0.43
CA ALA A 89 4.31 -5.25 1.52
C ALA A 89 5.24 -5.08 2.74
N GLU A 90 6.07 -6.08 3.04
CA GLU A 90 7.09 -5.98 4.09
C GLU A 90 8.14 -4.89 3.78
N ILE A 91 8.56 -4.77 2.52
CA ILE A 91 9.47 -3.69 2.06
C ILE A 91 8.83 -2.31 2.27
N ILE A 92 7.57 -2.15 1.88
CA ILE A 92 6.85 -0.88 2.05
C ILE A 92 6.72 -0.52 3.52
N PHE A 93 6.32 -1.49 4.36
CA PHE A 93 6.19 -1.28 5.80
C PHE A 93 7.51 -0.83 6.43
N GLY A 94 8.63 -1.52 6.14
CA GLY A 94 9.95 -1.11 6.63
C GLY A 94 10.40 0.27 6.12
N GLY A 95 10.03 0.61 4.88
CA GLY A 95 10.26 1.93 4.30
C GLY A 95 9.48 3.06 4.99
N LEU A 96 8.25 2.77 5.43
CA LEU A 96 7.44 3.69 6.23
C LEU A 96 7.98 3.85 7.65
N GLU A 97 8.36 2.76 8.32
CA GLU A 97 8.97 2.81 9.65
C GLU A 97 10.24 3.67 9.65
N SER A 98 11.07 3.54 8.61
CA SER A 98 12.29 4.36 8.46
C SER A 98 11.98 5.86 8.33
N ALA A 99 10.91 6.20 7.62
CA ALA A 99 10.46 7.58 7.44
C ALA A 99 9.76 8.16 8.70
N TYR A 100 9.31 7.30 9.61
CA TYR A 100 8.71 7.69 10.88
C TYR A 100 9.75 8.18 11.91
N VAL A 101 10.94 7.56 11.90
CA VAL A 101 12.01 7.82 12.88
C VAL A 101 12.96 8.96 12.44
N SER A 102 12.68 9.60 11.29
CA SER A 102 13.50 10.68 10.69
C SER A 102 12.82 12.05 10.67
#